data_AF-A0A2V0P7V0-F1
#
_entry.id   AF-A0A2V0P7V0-F1
#
_cell.length_a   1.000
_cell.length_b   1.000
_cell.length_c   1.000
_cell.angle_alpha   90.00
_cell.angle_beta   90.00
_cell.angle_gamma   90.00
#
_symmetry.space_group_name_H-M   'P 1'
#
loop_
_entity.id
_entity.type
_entity.pdbx_description
1 polymer ?
#
loop_
_entity_poly.entity_id
_entity_poly.type
_entity_poly.pdbx_seq_one_letter_code
_entity_poly.pdbx_strand_id
1 'polypeptide(L)'
;MQEEKPENAPEHCPGTSSDKAGTAAACAGCPNQAACASAPKGPDPDLVAIAERLSTIKHKVLVLSGKGGVGKSTFAAQLAFALAAAGREVGLLDIDICGPSAPKMLGLEGEEVHQSALGWSPVYVEDNLAVMSIGFMLPNPDDAVIWRGPRKNALIKQFLKDVHWGALDYLVVDAPPGTSDEHISIAQFLRAGAPEAGAAAAPGAGAAAAGLSRNAAGGFDTAVIVTTPQEVSIIDVRKEVSFCRKVGLSVLGVVENMAGLVLPAVAAALRFVLPPAEAGGGGGGGGGEEEGEDVTARALAAIAAALPPGAAERLQLRAEVFTPSGGGAAAMCSQLGLTLLGRVPLDPQLGRAAEEGRSVFDAAPQQQQNGQQQQDGEQNGPRGGAAASTPSAAALQAIVRRILAVTEADAGASGAAGRAAMDVA
;
A
#
# COMPACT_ATOMS: atom_id res chain seq x y z
N MET A 1 -31.00 3.05 11.80
CA MET A 1 -30.36 2.16 12.80
C MET A 1 -31.30 0.99 13.09
N GLN A 2 -30.93 -0.25 12.75
CA GLN A 2 -31.58 -1.41 13.36
C GLN A 2 -31.02 -1.49 14.79
N GLU A 3 -31.88 -1.36 15.80
CA GLU A 3 -31.50 -1.52 17.21
C GLU A 3 -30.83 -2.88 17.36
N GLU A 4 -29.55 -2.93 17.79
CA GLU A 4 -28.87 -4.18 18.11
C GLU A 4 -29.61 -4.85 19.29
N LYS A 5 -30.52 -5.75 18.95
CA LYS A 5 -31.19 -6.65 19.88
C LYS A 5 -30.55 -8.02 19.73
N PRO A 6 -29.90 -8.55 20.77
CA PRO A 6 -29.46 -9.94 20.79
C PRO A 6 -30.61 -10.88 20.41
N GLU A 7 -30.33 -11.97 19.70
CA GLU A 7 -31.39 -12.93 19.27
C GLU A 7 -32.17 -13.52 20.45
N ASN A 8 -31.56 -13.58 21.64
CA ASN A 8 -32.16 -14.04 22.88
C ASN A 8 -32.72 -12.91 23.76
N ALA A 9 -32.89 -11.70 23.22
CA ALA A 9 -33.41 -10.57 23.97
C ALA A 9 -34.93 -10.71 24.22
N PRO A 10 -35.45 -10.27 25.38
CA PRO A 10 -36.89 -10.18 25.64
C PRO A 10 -37.59 -9.31 24.58
N GLU A 11 -38.86 -9.59 24.26
CA GLU A 11 -39.64 -8.85 23.25
C GLU A 11 -39.64 -7.33 23.48
N HIS A 12 -39.59 -6.89 24.74
CA HIS A 12 -39.58 -5.47 25.12
C HIS A 12 -38.18 -4.89 25.36
N CYS A 13 -37.11 -5.59 24.97
CA CYS A 13 -35.76 -5.07 25.07
C CYS A 13 -35.65 -3.78 24.23
N PRO A 14 -35.16 -2.66 24.81
CA PRO A 14 -34.94 -1.42 24.06
C PRO A 14 -33.75 -1.51 23.08
N GLY A 15 -32.97 -2.60 23.12
CA GLY A 15 -31.70 -2.73 22.38
C GLY A 15 -30.52 -2.23 23.21
N THR A 16 -29.32 -2.76 22.93
CA THR A 16 -28.10 -2.47 23.70
C THR A 16 -27.55 -1.07 23.45
N SER A 17 -27.80 -0.51 22.28
CA SER A 17 -27.35 0.83 21.85
C SER A 17 -28.37 1.94 22.08
N SER A 18 -29.52 1.63 22.68
CA SER A 18 -30.58 2.60 22.98
C SER A 18 -30.22 3.47 24.18
N ASP A 19 -30.65 4.73 24.18
CA ASP A 19 -30.51 5.63 25.33
C ASP A 19 -31.19 5.06 26.59
N LYS A 20 -32.22 4.23 26.39
CA LYS A 20 -33.00 3.55 27.43
C LYS A 20 -32.39 2.20 27.86
N ALA A 21 -31.27 1.79 27.27
CA ALA A 21 -30.58 0.55 27.63
C ALA A 21 -30.11 0.61 29.10
N GLY A 22 -30.44 -0.44 29.87
CA GLY A 22 -30.13 -0.57 31.29
C GLY A 22 -30.96 0.32 32.23
N THR A 23 -31.76 1.25 31.70
CA THR A 23 -32.58 2.20 32.48
C THR A 23 -34.09 2.03 32.25
N ALA A 24 -34.51 1.36 31.16
CA ALA A 24 -35.92 1.07 30.90
C ALA A 24 -36.53 0.09 31.92
N ALA A 25 -37.85 0.16 32.10
CA ALA A 25 -38.59 -0.80 32.93
C ALA A 25 -38.37 -2.25 32.46
N ALA A 26 -38.27 -2.48 31.15
CA ALA A 26 -37.99 -3.78 30.57
C ALA A 26 -36.57 -4.31 30.87
N CYS A 27 -35.65 -3.47 31.36
CA CYS A 27 -34.32 -3.88 31.75
C CYS A 27 -34.23 -4.32 33.22
N ALA A 28 -35.27 -4.08 34.03
CA ALA A 28 -35.27 -4.43 35.45
C ALA A 28 -35.15 -5.96 35.63
N GLY A 29 -34.11 -6.40 36.35
CA GLY A 29 -33.84 -7.83 36.58
C GLY A 29 -33.11 -8.53 35.43
N CYS A 30 -32.72 -7.80 34.37
CA CYS A 30 -31.85 -8.32 33.32
C CYS A 30 -30.41 -8.49 33.86
N PRO A 31 -29.74 -9.64 33.66
CA PRO A 31 -28.35 -9.84 34.06
C PRO A 31 -27.37 -8.81 33.50
N ASN A 32 -27.68 -8.25 32.32
CA ASN A 32 -26.86 -7.26 31.64
C ASN A 32 -27.28 -5.80 31.92
N GLN A 33 -28.21 -5.55 32.86
CA GLN A 33 -28.76 -4.22 33.11
C GLN A 33 -27.68 -3.17 33.41
N ALA A 34 -26.75 -3.47 34.34
CA ALA A 34 -25.69 -2.54 34.72
C ALA A 34 -24.69 -2.31 33.57
N ALA A 35 -24.39 -3.33 32.78
CA ALA A 35 -23.53 -3.23 31.61
C ALA A 35 -24.17 -2.32 30.53
N CYS A 36 -25.44 -2.55 30.20
CA CYS A 36 -26.18 -1.70 29.26
C CYS A 36 -26.37 -0.26 29.78
N ALA A 37 -26.48 -0.07 31.09
CA ALA A 37 -26.64 1.26 31.68
C ALA A 37 -25.36 2.10 31.59
N SER A 38 -24.20 1.45 31.71
CA SER A 38 -22.87 2.07 31.69
C SER A 38 -22.20 2.08 30.32
N ALA A 39 -22.72 1.31 29.35
CA ALA A 39 -22.24 1.31 27.98
C ALA A 39 -22.43 2.69 27.33
N PRO A 40 -21.47 3.17 26.52
CA PRO A 40 -21.62 4.37 25.72
C PRO A 40 -22.86 4.27 24.83
N LYS A 41 -23.71 5.30 24.85
CA LYS A 41 -24.96 5.38 24.10
C LYS A 41 -24.82 6.41 22.99
N GLY A 42 -25.49 6.15 21.87
CA GLY A 42 -25.42 7.01 20.69
C GLY A 42 -24.18 6.80 19.83
N PRO A 43 -24.06 7.55 18.72
CA PRO A 43 -22.91 7.46 17.83
C PRO A 43 -21.64 7.93 18.55
N ASP A 44 -20.56 7.19 18.36
CA ASP A 44 -19.27 7.49 18.98
C ASP A 44 -18.79 8.90 18.59
N PRO A 45 -18.60 9.83 19.54
CA PRO A 45 -18.23 11.22 19.25
C PRO A 45 -16.89 11.33 18.53
N ASP A 46 -16.01 10.35 18.69
CA ASP A 46 -14.74 10.33 17.97
C ASP A 46 -14.93 10.21 16.45
N LEU A 47 -16.05 9.65 15.98
CA LEU A 47 -16.35 9.53 14.56
C LEU A 47 -16.56 10.88 13.90
N VAL A 48 -17.18 11.83 14.62
CA VAL A 48 -17.38 13.20 14.15
C VAL A 48 -16.03 13.91 14.07
N ALA A 49 -15.20 13.77 15.10
CA ALA A 49 -13.86 14.35 15.13
C ALA A 49 -12.96 13.79 14.01
N ILE A 50 -13.06 12.48 13.72
CA ILE A 50 -12.36 11.85 12.60
C ILE A 50 -12.85 12.42 11.26
N ALA A 51 -14.17 12.56 11.08
CA ALA A 51 -14.74 13.12 9.86
C ALA A 51 -14.24 14.54 9.59
N GLU A 52 -14.24 15.38 10.62
CA GLU A 52 -13.72 16.74 10.57
C GLU A 52 -12.22 16.75 10.28
N ARG A 53 -11.43 15.92 10.99
CA ARG A 53 -9.98 15.84 10.80
C ARG A 53 -9.60 15.46 9.38
N LEU A 54 -10.31 14.52 8.80
CA LEU A 54 -10.01 14.00 7.46
C LEU A 54 -10.69 14.82 6.35
N SER A 55 -11.52 15.81 6.67
CA SER A 55 -12.26 16.61 5.68
C SER A 55 -11.35 17.44 4.75
N THR A 56 -10.13 17.77 5.21
CA THR A 56 -9.12 18.53 4.47
C THR A 56 -8.36 17.69 3.45
N ILE A 57 -8.55 16.37 3.45
CA ILE A 57 -7.85 15.42 2.58
C ILE A 57 -8.74 15.12 1.36
N LYS A 58 -8.28 15.50 0.16
CA LYS A 58 -9.07 15.39 -1.08
C LYS A 58 -9.32 13.96 -1.53
N HIS A 59 -8.29 13.10 -1.40
CA HIS A 59 -8.37 11.69 -1.80
C HIS A 59 -7.79 10.78 -0.73
N LYS A 60 -8.53 9.72 -0.38
CA LYS A 60 -8.12 8.71 0.60
C LYS A 60 -8.07 7.36 -0.09
N VAL A 61 -6.88 6.75 -0.14
CA VAL A 61 -6.62 5.47 -0.82
C VAL A 61 -6.22 4.42 0.20
N LEU A 62 -7.03 3.36 0.32
CA LEU A 62 -6.72 2.23 1.20
C LEU A 62 -5.94 1.15 0.43
N VAL A 63 -4.79 0.76 0.94
CA VAL A 63 -3.99 -0.34 0.39
C VAL A 63 -4.26 -1.59 1.21
N LEU A 64 -4.80 -2.63 0.56
CA LEU A 64 -5.22 -3.89 1.16
C LEU A 64 -4.37 -5.05 0.64
N SER A 65 -4.29 -6.12 1.42
CA SER A 65 -3.70 -7.39 0.97
C SER A 65 -4.32 -8.56 1.71
N GLY A 66 -4.58 -9.65 1.01
CA GLY A 66 -5.21 -10.82 1.62
C GLY A 66 -4.29 -11.65 2.55
N LYS A 67 -2.96 -11.43 2.49
CA LYS A 67 -1.97 -12.13 3.30
C LYS A 67 -0.72 -11.27 3.55
N GLY A 68 0.03 -11.60 4.60
CA GLY A 68 1.32 -10.97 4.88
C GLY A 68 2.38 -11.33 3.83
N GLY A 69 3.39 -10.47 3.68
CA GLY A 69 4.56 -10.74 2.83
C GLY A 69 4.36 -10.51 1.32
N VAL A 70 3.21 -9.97 0.88
CA VAL A 70 2.99 -9.65 -0.56
C VAL A 70 3.65 -8.35 -1.01
N GLY A 71 4.36 -7.64 -0.12
CA GLY A 71 4.95 -6.33 -0.41
C GLY A 71 3.94 -5.16 -0.42
N LYS A 72 2.85 -5.27 0.34
CA LYS A 72 1.83 -4.23 0.51
C LYS A 72 2.43 -2.90 0.98
N SER A 73 3.19 -2.91 2.07
CA SER A 73 3.82 -1.72 2.65
C SER A 73 4.84 -1.09 1.70
N THR A 74 5.64 -1.91 1.02
CA THR A 74 6.54 -1.45 -0.05
C THR A 74 5.77 -0.75 -1.16
N PHE A 75 4.67 -1.35 -1.63
CA PHE A 75 3.83 -0.72 -2.65
C PHE A 75 3.20 0.59 -2.14
N ALA A 76 2.71 0.64 -0.90
CA ALA A 76 2.11 1.83 -0.31
C ALA A 76 3.12 2.99 -0.20
N ALA A 77 4.34 2.71 0.28
CA ALA A 77 5.43 3.69 0.34
C ALA A 77 5.80 4.22 -1.05
N GLN A 78 5.96 3.33 -2.04
CA GLN A 78 6.33 3.72 -3.39
C GLN A 78 5.21 4.46 -4.13
N LEU A 79 3.95 4.14 -3.83
CA LEU A 79 2.81 4.92 -4.29
C LEU A 79 2.84 6.34 -3.70
N ALA A 80 3.17 6.49 -2.42
CA ALA A 80 3.28 7.78 -1.76
C ALA A 80 4.42 8.62 -2.36
N PHE A 81 5.62 8.05 -2.54
CA PHE A 81 6.72 8.70 -3.26
C PHE A 81 6.35 9.11 -4.69
N ALA A 82 5.70 8.23 -5.45
CA ALA A 82 5.32 8.54 -6.83
C ALA A 82 4.28 9.67 -6.92
N LEU A 83 3.37 9.77 -5.94
CA LEU A 83 2.43 10.88 -5.82
C LEU A 83 3.14 12.18 -5.43
N ALA A 84 4.07 12.13 -4.47
CA ALA A 84 4.86 13.29 -4.05
C ALA A 84 5.74 13.82 -5.18
N ALA A 85 6.45 12.94 -5.89
CA ALA A 85 7.25 13.27 -7.08
C ALA A 85 6.41 13.81 -8.25
N ALA A 86 5.10 13.56 -8.25
CA ALA A 86 4.14 14.18 -9.17
C ALA A 86 3.64 15.56 -8.70
N GLY A 87 4.26 16.14 -7.66
CA GLY A 87 3.96 17.46 -7.12
C GLY A 87 2.67 17.51 -6.29
N ARG A 88 2.30 16.41 -5.62
CA ARG A 88 1.09 16.34 -4.78
C ARG A 88 1.45 16.45 -3.31
N GLU A 89 0.52 16.98 -2.52
CA GLU A 89 0.60 16.93 -1.05
C GLU A 89 0.12 15.56 -0.56
N VAL A 90 1.02 14.78 0.05
CA VAL A 90 0.80 13.36 0.35
C VAL A 90 1.01 13.05 1.82
N GLY A 91 0.08 12.30 2.39
CA GLY A 91 0.23 11.62 3.67
C GLY A 91 0.31 10.10 3.46
N LEU A 92 1.21 9.42 4.18
CA LEU A 92 1.20 7.98 4.34
C LEU A 92 0.86 7.63 5.80
N LEU A 93 -0.26 6.96 6.01
CA LEU A 93 -0.65 6.45 7.31
C LEU A 93 -0.45 4.93 7.35
N ASP A 94 0.52 4.50 8.14
CA ASP A 94 0.81 3.10 8.43
C ASP A 94 0.02 2.64 9.66
N ILE A 95 -0.95 1.75 9.43
CA ILE A 95 -1.72 1.11 10.49
C ILE A 95 -1.43 -0.40 10.59
N ASP A 96 -0.38 -0.90 9.92
CA ASP A 96 0.08 -2.28 10.04
C ASP A 96 0.88 -2.47 11.33
N ILE A 97 0.16 -2.38 12.45
CA ILE A 97 0.71 -2.29 13.81
C ILE A 97 1.64 -3.48 14.17
N CYS A 98 1.44 -4.64 13.54
CA CYS A 98 2.20 -5.85 13.86
C CYS A 98 3.55 -5.94 13.16
N GLY A 99 3.81 -5.10 12.16
CA GLY A 99 5.07 -5.07 11.43
C GLY A 99 5.32 -3.68 10.85
N PRO A 100 5.44 -2.64 11.70
CA PRO A 100 5.61 -1.28 11.23
C PRO A 100 6.91 -1.19 10.43
N SER A 101 6.76 -0.98 9.12
CA SER A 101 7.88 -0.94 8.19
C SER A 101 8.04 0.42 7.54
N ALA A 102 7.05 1.31 7.68
CA ALA A 102 7.06 2.63 7.06
C ALA A 102 8.26 3.51 7.50
N PRO A 103 8.66 3.62 8.79
CA PRO A 103 9.82 4.43 9.17
C PRO A 103 11.09 4.00 8.45
N LYS A 104 11.35 2.70 8.38
CA LYS A 104 12.49 2.13 7.66
C LYS A 104 12.41 2.36 6.16
N MET A 105 11.26 2.06 5.55
CA MET A 105 11.03 2.19 4.10
C MET A 105 11.14 3.63 3.58
N LEU A 106 11.08 4.61 4.48
CA LEU A 106 11.07 6.04 4.14
C LEU A 106 12.29 6.78 4.72
N GLY A 107 13.25 6.05 5.32
CA GLY A 107 14.49 6.64 5.82
C GLY A 107 14.32 7.50 7.08
N LEU A 108 13.28 7.23 7.87
CA LEU A 108 12.90 7.97 9.08
C LEU A 108 13.16 7.17 10.36
N GLU A 109 14.11 6.24 10.35
CA GLU A 109 14.49 5.50 11.56
C GLU A 109 15.07 6.46 12.61
N GLY A 110 14.56 6.39 13.84
CA GLY A 110 14.98 7.26 14.94
C GLY A 110 14.22 8.58 15.05
N GLU A 111 13.33 8.88 14.10
CA GLU A 111 12.41 10.02 14.22
C GLU A 111 11.27 9.71 15.20
N GLU A 112 10.77 10.76 15.86
CA GLU A 112 9.69 10.66 16.85
C GLU A 112 8.50 11.53 16.47
N VAL A 113 7.30 11.10 16.86
CA VAL A 113 6.08 11.88 16.66
C VAL A 113 5.99 12.98 17.71
N HIS A 114 5.86 14.22 17.26
CA HIS A 114 5.72 15.37 18.14
C HIS A 114 4.25 15.69 18.45
N GLN A 115 3.98 16.06 19.69
CA GLN A 115 2.66 16.58 20.08
C GLN A 115 2.64 18.11 19.99
N SER A 116 1.66 18.64 19.26
CA SER A 116 1.40 20.07 19.10
C SER A 116 0.04 20.46 19.69
N ALA A 117 -0.28 21.76 19.70
CA ALA A 117 -1.59 22.26 20.09
C ALA A 117 -2.73 21.79 19.15
N LEU A 118 -2.41 21.38 17.93
CA LEU A 118 -3.38 20.91 16.92
C LEU A 118 -3.52 19.37 16.88
N GLY A 119 -2.73 18.66 17.69
CA GLY A 119 -2.64 17.20 17.72
C GLY A 119 -1.24 16.70 17.40
N TRP A 120 -1.13 15.45 16.98
CA TRP A 120 0.14 14.82 16.59
C TRP A 120 0.61 15.34 15.24
N SER A 121 1.87 15.78 15.19
CA SER A 121 2.52 16.15 13.94
C SER A 121 3.06 14.89 13.28
N PRO A 122 2.73 14.61 12.01
CA PRO A 122 3.40 13.56 11.25
C PRO A 122 4.87 13.91 11.03
N VAL A 123 5.67 12.90 10.73
CA VAL A 123 7.10 13.03 10.39
C VAL A 123 7.21 13.23 8.88
N TYR A 124 7.99 14.21 8.44
CA TYR A 124 8.12 14.55 7.02
C TYR A 124 9.33 13.85 6.40
N VAL A 125 9.10 13.17 5.28
CA VAL A 125 10.15 12.59 4.42
C VAL A 125 10.67 13.65 3.46
N GLU A 126 9.74 14.40 2.87
CA GLU A 126 9.97 15.55 1.98
C GLU A 126 8.99 16.66 2.37
N ASP A 127 9.17 17.87 1.84
CA ASP A 127 8.30 19.02 2.13
C ASP A 127 6.80 18.73 1.88
N ASN A 128 6.49 17.84 0.92
CA ASN A 128 5.13 17.46 0.52
C ASN A 128 4.79 15.98 0.76
N LEU A 129 5.61 15.25 1.54
CA LEU A 129 5.36 13.86 1.92
C LEU A 129 5.53 13.67 3.44
N ALA A 130 4.42 13.45 4.13
CA ALA A 130 4.39 13.22 5.57
C ALA A 130 3.91 11.80 5.92
N VAL A 131 4.37 11.27 7.06
CA VAL A 131 4.16 9.89 7.47
C VAL A 131 3.73 9.82 8.93
N MET A 132 2.81 8.92 9.22
CA MET A 132 2.46 8.51 10.57
C MET A 132 2.49 6.98 10.67
N SER A 133 3.22 6.44 11.64
CA SER A 133 3.31 5.01 11.91
C SER A 133 3.43 4.79 13.42
N ILE A 134 2.98 3.62 13.90
CA ILE A 134 3.28 3.19 15.27
C ILE A 134 4.79 3.02 15.51
N GLY A 135 5.58 2.78 14.46
CA GLY A 135 7.02 2.58 14.60
C GLY A 135 7.75 3.76 15.25
N PHE A 136 7.24 4.99 15.11
CA PHE A 136 7.77 6.18 15.78
C PHE A 136 7.44 6.28 17.28
N MET A 137 6.56 5.40 17.77
CA MET A 137 6.09 5.39 19.16
C MET A 137 6.58 4.17 19.93
N LEU A 138 7.30 3.25 19.27
CA LEU A 138 7.88 2.10 19.92
C LEU A 138 9.19 2.51 20.61
N PRO A 139 9.40 2.15 21.89
CA PRO A 139 10.63 2.48 22.59
C PRO A 139 11.84 1.75 22.01
N ASN A 140 11.62 0.60 21.36
CA ASN A 140 12.63 -0.15 20.63
C ASN A 140 12.01 -0.68 19.32
N PRO A 141 12.63 -0.43 18.15
CA PRO A 141 12.12 -0.89 16.86
C PRO A 141 12.04 -2.43 16.72
N ASP A 142 12.84 -3.17 17.50
CA ASP A 142 12.83 -4.64 17.48
C ASP A 142 11.74 -5.28 18.37
N ASP A 143 11.00 -4.46 19.13
CA ASP A 143 9.98 -4.97 20.04
C ASP A 143 8.75 -5.48 19.26
N ALA A 144 8.41 -6.76 19.47
CA ALA A 144 7.21 -7.34 18.91
C ALA A 144 5.95 -6.69 19.51
N VAL A 145 5.10 -6.12 18.65
CA VAL A 145 3.82 -5.51 19.09
C VAL A 145 2.75 -6.59 19.26
N ILE A 146 2.65 -7.14 20.47
CA ILE A 146 1.64 -8.16 20.83
C ILE A 146 0.45 -7.50 21.52
N TRP A 147 -0.36 -6.77 20.75
CA TRP A 147 -1.52 -6.03 21.29
C TRP A 147 -2.84 -6.74 20.98
N ARG A 148 -3.79 -6.68 21.92
CA ARG A 148 -5.16 -7.17 21.72
C ARG A 148 -5.96 -6.21 20.83
N GLY A 149 -6.93 -6.74 20.08
CA GLY A 149 -7.76 -6.00 19.12
C GLY A 149 -8.29 -4.64 19.61
N PRO A 150 -8.90 -4.53 20.82
CA PRO A 150 -9.40 -3.25 21.31
C PRO A 150 -8.33 -2.16 21.44
N ARG A 151 -7.10 -2.53 21.81
CA ARG A 151 -5.99 -1.57 21.94
C ARG A 151 -5.51 -1.11 20.56
N LYS A 152 -5.44 -2.02 19.59
CA LYS A 152 -5.12 -1.68 18.20
C LYS A 152 -6.17 -0.75 17.60
N ASN A 153 -7.45 -1.07 17.79
CA ASN A 153 -8.57 -0.26 17.29
C ASN A 153 -8.58 1.14 17.91
N ALA A 154 -8.28 1.26 19.21
CA ALA A 154 -8.14 2.54 19.88
C ALA A 154 -6.99 3.38 19.27
N LEU A 155 -5.85 2.76 18.98
CA LEU A 155 -4.72 3.45 18.34
C LEU A 155 -5.06 3.89 16.91
N ILE A 156 -5.68 3.03 16.10
CA ILE A 156 -6.12 3.39 14.73
C ILE A 156 -7.07 4.59 14.79
N LYS A 157 -8.05 4.55 15.71
CA LYS A 157 -8.97 5.67 15.94
C LYS A 157 -8.22 6.94 16.32
N GLN A 158 -7.21 6.82 17.19
CA GLN A 158 -6.37 7.95 17.59
C GLN A 158 -5.57 8.53 16.42
N PHE A 159 -4.98 7.70 15.56
CA PHE A 159 -4.30 8.20 14.35
C PHE A 159 -5.24 8.97 13.42
N LEU A 160 -6.47 8.49 13.22
CA LEU A 160 -7.44 9.16 12.37
C LEU A 160 -7.97 10.47 12.98
N LYS A 161 -7.98 10.58 14.31
CA LYS A 161 -8.55 11.70 15.05
C LYS A 161 -7.53 12.80 15.38
N ASP A 162 -6.36 12.40 15.85
CA ASP A 162 -5.40 13.29 16.51
C ASP A 162 -4.25 13.71 15.60
N VAL A 163 -4.00 13.02 14.48
CA VAL A 163 -2.91 13.39 13.55
C VAL A 163 -3.32 14.60 12.72
N HIS A 164 -2.56 15.67 12.83
CA HIS A 164 -2.78 16.90 12.09
C HIS A 164 -2.04 16.87 10.74
N TRP A 165 -2.73 16.35 9.73
CA TRP A 165 -2.22 16.25 8.36
C TRP A 165 -2.16 17.58 7.59
N GLY A 166 -2.89 18.61 8.02
CA GLY A 166 -3.11 19.81 7.20
C GLY A 166 -3.99 19.51 5.98
N ALA A 167 -3.74 20.18 4.86
CA ALA A 167 -4.46 19.97 3.60
C ALA A 167 -3.65 19.04 2.69
N LEU A 168 -4.22 17.86 2.37
CA LEU A 168 -3.57 16.87 1.51
C LEU A 168 -4.34 16.65 0.22
N ASP A 169 -3.62 16.40 -0.87
CA ASP A 169 -4.21 15.85 -2.08
C ASP A 169 -4.53 14.36 -1.90
N TYR A 170 -3.62 13.61 -1.28
CA TYR A 170 -3.74 12.17 -1.10
C TYR A 170 -3.35 11.74 0.32
N LEU A 171 -4.15 10.86 0.93
CA LEU A 171 -3.76 10.04 2.07
C LEU A 171 -3.74 8.58 1.62
N VAL A 172 -2.55 8.00 1.55
CA VAL A 172 -2.35 6.56 1.34
C VAL A 172 -2.38 5.88 2.70
N VAL A 173 -3.18 4.84 2.86
CA VAL A 173 -3.29 4.10 4.12
C VAL A 173 -2.83 2.67 3.92
N ASP A 174 -1.76 2.29 4.61
CA ASP A 174 -1.24 0.92 4.62
C ASP A 174 -1.95 0.10 5.69
N ALA A 175 -2.92 -0.72 5.28
CA ALA A 175 -3.73 -1.54 6.20
C ALA A 175 -2.98 -2.79 6.67
N PRO A 176 -3.35 -3.46 7.78
CA PRO A 176 -2.83 -4.79 8.09
C PRO A 176 -3.11 -5.82 6.98
N PRO A 177 -2.47 -6.99 6.97
CA PRO A 177 -2.83 -8.08 6.05
C PRO A 177 -4.07 -8.86 6.51
N GLY A 178 -4.80 -9.44 5.56
CA GLY A 178 -5.97 -10.31 5.79
C GLY A 178 -7.30 -9.56 5.78
N THR A 179 -8.32 -10.14 6.41
CA THR A 179 -9.64 -9.52 6.64
C THR A 179 -9.99 -9.53 8.13
N SER A 180 -9.07 -9.05 8.97
CA SER A 180 -9.18 -9.10 10.42
C SER A 180 -10.05 -7.95 10.98
N ASP A 181 -10.29 -7.97 12.29
CA ASP A 181 -11.12 -6.96 12.98
C ASP A 181 -10.60 -5.52 12.77
N GLU A 182 -9.30 -5.35 12.53
CA GLU A 182 -8.68 -4.07 12.21
C GLU A 182 -9.22 -3.47 10.89
N HIS A 183 -9.47 -4.28 9.86
CA HIS A 183 -10.04 -3.82 8.58
C HIS A 183 -11.48 -3.36 8.73
N ILE A 184 -12.28 -4.09 9.50
CA ILE A 184 -13.66 -3.70 9.79
C ILE A 184 -13.65 -2.37 10.54
N SER A 185 -12.76 -2.22 11.53
CA SER A 185 -12.66 -1.02 12.35
C SER A 185 -12.29 0.21 11.52
N ILE A 186 -11.28 0.11 10.63
CA ILE A 186 -10.91 1.26 9.79
C ILE A 186 -12.01 1.63 8.80
N ALA A 187 -12.66 0.62 8.18
CA ALA A 187 -13.76 0.86 7.26
C ALA A 187 -14.97 1.51 7.98
N GLN A 188 -15.24 1.11 9.22
CA GLN A 188 -16.29 1.69 10.05
C GLN A 188 -15.98 3.12 10.49
N PHE A 189 -14.78 3.38 11.02
CA PHE A 189 -14.38 4.71 11.48
C PHE A 189 -14.45 5.74 10.36
N LEU A 190 -14.12 5.34 9.14
CA LEU A 190 -14.10 6.22 7.98
C LEU A 190 -15.47 6.34 7.31
N ARG A 191 -16.34 5.33 7.42
CA ARG A 191 -17.73 5.43 6.95
C ARG A 191 -18.63 6.23 7.87
N ALA A 192 -18.42 6.18 9.18
CA ALA A 192 -19.35 6.84 10.09
C ALA A 192 -19.15 8.36 10.17
N GLY A 193 -18.11 8.90 9.52
CA GLY A 193 -17.99 10.31 9.19
C GLY A 193 -18.83 10.77 7.99
N ALA A 194 -19.52 9.83 7.31
CA ALA A 194 -20.34 10.10 6.13
C ALA A 194 -21.81 10.26 6.50
N PRO A 195 -22.51 11.35 6.12
CA PRO A 195 -23.97 11.33 6.12
C PRO A 195 -24.47 10.19 5.22
N GLU A 196 -25.49 9.46 5.68
CA GLU A 196 -26.06 8.30 5.01
C GLU A 196 -26.43 8.61 3.53
N ALA A 197 -25.58 8.21 2.59
CA ALA A 197 -26.01 7.99 1.22
C ALA A 197 -26.88 6.72 1.25
N GLY A 198 -28.18 6.91 1.03
CA GLY A 198 -29.20 5.88 1.11
C GLY A 198 -28.78 4.58 0.41
N ALA A 199 -29.08 3.46 1.08
CA ALA A 199 -28.92 2.12 0.56
C ALA A 199 -29.74 1.94 -0.73
N ALA A 200 -29.13 2.17 -1.90
CA ALA A 200 -29.56 1.66 -3.20
C ALA A 200 -28.53 1.99 -4.29
N ALA A 201 -27.45 1.21 -4.37
CA ALA A 201 -26.78 0.98 -5.65
C ALA A 201 -26.91 -0.50 -5.98
N ALA A 202 -27.79 -0.81 -6.93
CA ALA A 202 -28.07 -2.17 -7.40
C ALA A 202 -26.79 -2.83 -7.95
N PRO A 203 -26.61 -4.15 -7.77
CA PRO A 203 -25.47 -4.87 -8.34
C PRO A 203 -25.73 -5.10 -9.83
N GLY A 204 -25.06 -4.36 -10.72
CA GLY A 204 -25.25 -4.62 -12.15
C GLY A 204 -24.74 -3.62 -13.19
N ALA A 205 -23.87 -2.67 -12.87
CA ALA A 205 -23.26 -1.80 -13.87
C ALA A 205 -21.73 -2.02 -13.92
N GLY A 206 -21.23 -2.37 -15.11
CA GLY A 206 -19.86 -2.79 -15.35
C GLY A 206 -18.79 -1.77 -14.92
N ALA A 207 -17.64 -2.28 -14.50
CA ALA A 207 -16.48 -1.53 -14.03
C ALA A 207 -15.71 -0.78 -15.14
N ALA A 208 -16.39 -0.36 -16.21
CA ALA A 208 -15.83 0.48 -17.25
C ALA A 208 -16.37 1.90 -17.07
N ALA A 209 -15.49 2.83 -16.68
CA ALA A 209 -15.72 4.28 -16.55
C ALA A 209 -16.32 4.82 -15.24
N ALA A 210 -15.90 4.31 -14.07
CA ALA A 210 -16.10 5.03 -12.81
C ALA A 210 -14.91 5.96 -12.54
N GLY A 211 -15.10 7.27 -12.66
CA GLY A 211 -14.17 8.25 -12.11
C GLY A 211 -14.04 8.08 -10.58
N LEU A 212 -12.96 8.59 -9.99
CA LEU A 212 -12.84 8.73 -8.54
C LEU A 212 -13.96 9.65 -8.04
N SER A 213 -15.10 9.08 -7.69
CA SER A 213 -16.20 9.81 -7.05
C SER A 213 -15.72 10.20 -5.66
N ARG A 214 -15.52 11.50 -5.42
CA ARG A 214 -15.17 12.01 -4.10
C ARG A 214 -16.25 11.57 -3.11
N ASN A 215 -15.87 10.81 -2.09
CA ASN A 215 -16.72 10.63 -0.93
C ASN A 215 -16.68 11.95 -0.15
N ALA A 216 -17.71 12.79 -0.33
CA ALA A 216 -17.89 14.09 0.36
C ALA A 216 -18.08 13.96 1.89
N ALA A 217 -17.73 12.80 2.44
CA ALA A 217 -18.33 12.19 3.61
C ALA A 217 -17.24 11.53 4.50
N GLY A 218 -15.97 11.92 4.36
CA GLY A 218 -14.88 11.45 5.22
C GLY A 218 -14.39 10.01 4.97
N GLY A 219 -15.10 9.20 4.17
CA GLY A 219 -14.70 7.83 3.82
C GLY A 219 -13.55 7.72 2.82
N PHE A 220 -13.01 6.50 2.66
CA PHE A 220 -12.10 6.18 1.56
C PHE A 220 -12.80 6.33 0.22
N ASP A 221 -12.14 6.96 -0.75
CA ASP A 221 -12.66 7.04 -2.12
C ASP A 221 -12.48 5.70 -2.83
N THR A 222 -11.38 5.01 -2.52
CA THR A 222 -11.06 3.75 -3.19
C THR A 222 -10.09 2.86 -2.42
N ALA A 223 -10.11 1.57 -2.77
CA ALA A 223 -9.12 0.58 -2.33
C ALA A 223 -8.28 0.07 -3.51
N VAL A 224 -7.00 -0.19 -3.23
CA VAL A 224 -6.10 -0.95 -4.10
C VAL A 224 -5.75 -2.25 -3.38
N ILE A 225 -5.92 -3.38 -4.05
CA ILE A 225 -5.59 -4.69 -3.49
C ILE A 225 -4.26 -5.16 -4.05
N VAL A 226 -3.29 -5.45 -3.18
CA VAL A 226 -1.99 -6.00 -3.55
C VAL A 226 -1.99 -7.51 -3.34
N THR A 227 -1.53 -8.26 -4.34
CA THR A 227 -1.45 -9.72 -4.30
C THR A 227 -0.18 -10.24 -4.98
N THR A 228 0.05 -11.54 -4.97
CA THR A 228 1.14 -12.22 -5.70
C THR A 228 0.56 -13.22 -6.70
N PRO A 229 1.28 -13.62 -7.77
CA PRO A 229 0.74 -14.49 -8.82
C PRO A 229 0.35 -15.91 -8.36
N GLN A 230 0.81 -16.33 -7.18
CA GLN A 230 0.51 -17.64 -6.61
C GLN A 230 -0.99 -17.87 -6.47
N GLU A 231 -1.49 -19.04 -6.88
CA GLU A 231 -2.93 -19.35 -6.89
C GLU A 231 -3.60 -19.24 -5.53
N VAL A 232 -2.90 -19.64 -4.46
CA VAL A 232 -3.43 -19.54 -3.09
C VAL A 232 -3.76 -18.10 -2.70
N SER A 233 -3.04 -17.12 -3.26
CA SER A 233 -3.28 -15.68 -3.00
C SER A 233 -4.54 -15.17 -3.69
N ILE A 234 -5.00 -15.82 -4.76
CA ILE A 234 -6.21 -15.43 -5.50
C ILE A 234 -7.45 -15.62 -4.60
N ILE A 235 -7.45 -16.67 -3.78
CA ILE A 235 -8.53 -16.94 -2.82
C ILE A 235 -8.65 -15.79 -1.82
N ASP A 236 -7.52 -15.28 -1.34
CA ASP A 236 -7.52 -14.19 -0.36
C ASP A 236 -7.98 -12.87 -1.01
N VAL A 237 -7.62 -12.60 -2.26
CA VAL A 237 -8.16 -11.45 -3.01
C VAL A 237 -9.69 -11.53 -3.13
N ARG A 238 -10.26 -12.72 -3.39
CA ARG A 238 -11.73 -12.88 -3.45
C ARG A 238 -12.40 -12.53 -2.12
N LYS A 239 -11.79 -12.91 -0.99
CA LYS A 239 -12.28 -12.53 0.35
C LYS A 239 -12.19 -11.02 0.55
N GLU A 240 -11.08 -10.41 0.15
CA GLU A 240 -10.85 -8.97 0.25
C GLU A 240 -11.87 -8.14 -0.55
N VAL A 241 -12.17 -8.58 -1.77
CA VAL A 241 -13.18 -7.95 -2.64
C VAL A 241 -14.58 -8.10 -2.03
N SER A 242 -14.88 -9.28 -1.47
CA SER A 242 -16.14 -9.52 -0.75
C SER A 242 -16.27 -8.61 0.48
N PHE A 243 -15.18 -8.47 1.25
CA PHE A 243 -15.10 -7.53 2.35
C PHE A 243 -15.37 -6.10 1.89
N CYS A 244 -14.67 -5.61 0.86
CA CYS A 244 -14.86 -4.27 0.29
C CYS A 244 -16.33 -4.03 -0.10
N ARG A 245 -16.97 -5.00 -0.77
CA ARG A 245 -18.39 -4.91 -1.14
C ARG A 245 -19.32 -4.84 0.08
N LYS A 246 -19.08 -5.66 1.11
CA LYS A 246 -19.88 -5.66 2.35
C LYS A 246 -19.76 -4.34 3.10
N VAL A 247 -18.57 -3.74 3.10
CA VAL A 247 -18.35 -2.45 3.76
C VAL A 247 -18.63 -1.26 2.85
N GLY A 248 -19.05 -1.44 1.60
CA GLY A 248 -19.36 -0.34 0.68
C GLY A 248 -18.14 0.42 0.14
N LEU A 249 -16.97 -0.22 0.13
CA LEU A 249 -15.73 0.34 -0.38
C LEU A 249 -15.54 -0.02 -1.86
N SER A 250 -15.29 0.99 -2.70
CA SER A 250 -15.01 0.81 -4.12
C SER A 250 -13.58 0.33 -4.33
N VAL A 251 -13.39 -0.76 -5.07
CA VAL A 251 -12.06 -1.28 -5.42
C VAL A 251 -11.64 -0.69 -6.76
N LEU A 252 -10.58 0.11 -6.77
CA LEU A 252 -10.01 0.65 -8.01
C LEU A 252 -9.50 -0.48 -8.90
N GLY A 253 -8.81 -1.43 -8.27
CA GLY A 253 -8.26 -2.57 -8.96
C GLY A 253 -7.23 -3.33 -8.13
N VAL A 254 -6.61 -4.30 -8.79
CA VAL A 254 -5.63 -5.22 -8.20
C VAL A 254 -4.25 -4.92 -8.78
N VAL A 255 -3.24 -4.94 -7.91
CA VAL A 255 -1.82 -4.95 -8.27
C VAL A 255 -1.28 -6.34 -7.99
N GLU A 256 -0.68 -6.96 -9.00
CA GLU A 256 0.03 -8.22 -8.83
C GLU A 256 1.52 -7.93 -8.63
N ASN A 257 1.96 -7.98 -7.38
CA ASN A 257 3.35 -7.79 -6.99
C ASN A 257 4.16 -9.09 -7.11
N MET A 258 5.49 -8.98 -7.19
CA MET A 258 6.40 -10.12 -7.37
C MET A 258 6.05 -10.97 -8.62
N ALA A 259 5.57 -10.30 -9.67
CA ALA A 259 5.11 -10.90 -10.91
C ALA A 259 6.30 -11.23 -11.84
N GLY A 260 6.98 -12.32 -11.52
CA GLY A 260 8.21 -12.72 -12.22
C GLY A 260 9.44 -11.98 -11.71
N LEU A 261 10.55 -12.17 -12.38
CA LEU A 261 11.86 -11.59 -12.08
C LEU A 261 12.38 -10.92 -13.35
N VAL A 262 12.83 -9.67 -13.24
CA VAL A 262 13.47 -8.94 -14.34
C VAL A 262 14.85 -8.51 -13.86
N LEU A 263 15.89 -8.94 -14.58
CA LEU A 263 17.28 -8.61 -14.25
C LEU A 263 18.01 -8.13 -15.51
N PRO A 264 18.91 -7.13 -15.42
CA PRO A 264 19.86 -6.87 -16.49
C PRO A 264 20.73 -8.11 -16.67
N ALA A 265 20.84 -8.61 -17.91
CA ALA A 265 21.63 -9.82 -18.18
C ALA A 265 23.14 -9.58 -18.04
N VAL A 266 23.56 -8.31 -18.03
CA VAL A 266 24.93 -7.87 -17.73
C VAL A 266 25.19 -7.68 -16.24
N ALA A 267 24.17 -7.76 -15.38
CA ALA A 267 24.37 -7.65 -13.94
C ALA A 267 25.12 -8.87 -13.42
N ALA A 268 26.01 -8.63 -12.45
CA ALA A 268 26.79 -9.63 -11.70
C ALA A 268 25.94 -10.61 -10.85
N ALA A 269 24.69 -10.87 -11.24
CA ALA A 269 23.69 -11.63 -10.48
C ALA A 269 23.31 -12.97 -11.14
N LEU A 270 23.79 -13.27 -12.35
CA LEU A 270 23.52 -14.55 -13.03
C LEU A 270 24.72 -15.47 -12.91
N ARG A 271 24.50 -16.65 -12.31
CA ARG A 271 25.48 -17.75 -12.27
C ARG A 271 24.96 -18.89 -13.14
N PHE A 272 25.66 -19.22 -14.21
CA PHE A 272 25.38 -20.40 -15.04
C PHE A 272 26.31 -21.52 -14.59
N VAL A 273 25.75 -22.62 -14.11
CA VAL A 273 26.51 -23.76 -13.60
C VAL A 273 26.11 -25.01 -14.38
N LEU A 274 27.07 -25.75 -14.90
CA LEU A 274 26.82 -27.11 -15.39
C LEU A 274 26.80 -28.06 -14.19
N PRO A 275 25.78 -28.95 -14.08
CA PRO A 275 25.76 -29.93 -13.01
C PRO A 275 27.02 -30.81 -13.06
N PRO A 276 27.48 -31.34 -11.92
CA PRO A 276 28.56 -32.31 -11.90
C PRO A 276 28.26 -33.43 -12.90
N ALA A 277 29.25 -33.85 -13.68
CA ALA A 277 29.09 -35.02 -14.54
C ALA A 277 28.65 -36.19 -13.65
N GLU A 278 27.54 -36.86 -14.00
CA GLU A 278 27.03 -37.97 -13.19
C GLU A 278 28.19 -38.92 -12.84
N ALA A 279 28.48 -39.03 -11.54
CA ALA A 279 29.44 -40.00 -11.05
C ALA A 279 28.88 -41.38 -11.41
N GLY A 280 29.41 -41.97 -12.48
CA GLY A 280 29.17 -43.36 -12.84
C GLY A 280 29.36 -44.21 -11.58
N GLY A 281 28.32 -44.96 -11.24
CA GLY A 281 28.08 -45.46 -9.89
C GLY A 281 29.27 -46.09 -9.16
N GLY A 282 29.38 -45.75 -7.89
CA GLY A 282 30.30 -46.38 -6.94
C GLY A 282 30.25 -45.65 -5.61
N GLY A 283 29.52 -46.22 -4.64
CA GLY A 283 29.21 -45.57 -3.37
C GLY A 283 30.43 -45.25 -2.49
N GLY A 284 30.23 -44.29 -1.60
CA GLY A 284 31.15 -44.00 -0.50
C GLY A 284 30.95 -42.57 0.00
N GLY A 285 30.31 -42.44 1.16
CA GLY A 285 29.90 -41.16 1.72
C GLY A 285 31.05 -40.18 1.99
N GLY A 286 30.86 -38.95 1.53
CA GLY A 286 31.58 -37.75 1.94
C GLY A 286 30.68 -36.56 1.64
N GLY A 287 30.11 -35.94 2.68
CA GLY A 287 29.17 -34.82 2.56
C GLY A 287 29.84 -33.51 2.18
N GLY A 288 30.40 -33.43 0.98
CA GLY A 288 30.72 -32.17 0.32
C GLY A 288 29.74 -31.99 -0.84
N GLU A 289 28.99 -30.91 -0.84
CA GLU A 289 28.22 -30.49 -2.02
C GLU A 289 29.24 -30.22 -3.13
N GLU A 290 29.35 -31.10 -4.12
CA GLU A 290 30.15 -30.84 -5.32
C GLU A 290 29.47 -29.69 -6.09
N GLU A 291 29.94 -28.46 -5.88
CA GLU A 291 29.52 -27.32 -6.69
C GLU A 291 29.91 -27.59 -8.16
N GLY A 292 28.92 -27.55 -9.06
CA GLY A 292 29.12 -27.78 -10.49
C GLY A 292 30.06 -26.76 -11.15
N GLU A 293 30.44 -27.00 -12.41
CA GLU A 293 31.33 -26.10 -13.18
C GLU A 293 30.63 -24.75 -13.42
N ASP A 294 31.20 -23.66 -12.91
CA ASP A 294 30.75 -22.31 -13.23
C ASP A 294 31.14 -21.94 -14.67
N VAL A 295 30.14 -21.83 -15.54
CA VAL A 295 30.27 -21.54 -16.97
C VAL A 295 29.76 -20.15 -17.33
N THR A 296 29.56 -19.28 -16.34
CA THR A 296 28.94 -17.96 -16.49
C THR A 296 29.59 -17.12 -17.57
N ALA A 297 30.92 -16.98 -17.53
CA ALA A 297 31.66 -16.18 -18.51
C ALA A 297 31.50 -16.73 -19.94
N ARG A 298 31.50 -18.06 -20.10
CA ARG A 298 31.33 -18.72 -21.40
C ARG A 298 29.91 -18.55 -21.94
N ALA A 299 28.90 -18.69 -21.07
CA ALA A 299 27.50 -18.50 -21.43
C ALA A 299 27.22 -17.05 -21.85
N LEU A 300 27.66 -16.07 -21.06
CA LEU A 300 27.47 -14.65 -21.36
C LEU A 300 28.20 -14.23 -22.64
N ALA A 301 29.43 -14.72 -22.87
CA ALA A 301 30.16 -14.45 -24.10
C ALA A 301 29.45 -15.02 -25.34
N ALA A 302 28.92 -16.25 -25.25
CA ALA A 302 28.16 -16.86 -26.33
C ALA A 302 26.86 -16.10 -26.64
N ILE A 303 26.13 -15.65 -25.60
CA ILE A 303 24.94 -14.82 -25.74
C ILE A 303 25.29 -13.48 -26.40
N ALA A 304 26.33 -12.80 -25.93
CA ALA A 304 26.77 -11.52 -26.47
C ALA A 304 27.17 -11.63 -27.96
N ALA A 305 27.88 -12.70 -28.34
CA ALA A 305 28.27 -12.94 -29.72
C ALA A 305 27.08 -13.22 -30.66
N ALA A 306 25.96 -13.71 -30.13
CA ALA A 306 24.75 -13.96 -30.89
C ALA A 306 23.85 -12.72 -31.07
N LEU A 307 24.14 -11.63 -30.36
CA LEU A 307 23.33 -10.41 -30.35
C LEU A 307 23.92 -9.31 -31.23
N PRO A 308 23.09 -8.37 -31.75
CA PRO A 308 23.58 -7.19 -32.44
C PRO A 308 24.52 -6.34 -31.56
N PRO A 309 25.46 -5.57 -32.16
CA PRO A 309 26.33 -4.67 -31.41
C PRO A 309 25.54 -3.72 -30.49
N GLY A 310 25.94 -3.60 -29.22
CA GLY A 310 25.25 -2.76 -28.22
C GLY A 310 23.89 -3.30 -27.73
N ALA A 311 23.46 -4.49 -28.16
CA ALA A 311 22.24 -5.12 -27.65
C ALA A 311 22.49 -5.92 -26.36
N ALA A 312 23.70 -6.46 -26.15
CA ALA A 312 24.06 -7.20 -24.95
C ALA A 312 23.92 -6.34 -23.67
N GLU A 313 24.31 -5.06 -23.74
CA GLU A 313 24.19 -4.10 -22.62
C GLU A 313 22.75 -3.79 -22.23
N ARG A 314 21.80 -4.00 -23.14
CA ARG A 314 20.35 -3.77 -22.93
C ARG A 314 19.57 -5.06 -22.75
N LEU A 315 20.25 -6.21 -22.72
CA LEU A 315 19.60 -7.51 -22.58
C LEU A 315 19.04 -7.63 -21.16
N GLN A 316 17.77 -8.05 -21.07
CA GLN A 316 17.10 -8.35 -19.80
C GLN A 316 16.76 -9.83 -19.74
N LEU A 317 17.06 -10.46 -18.60
CA LEU A 317 16.54 -11.78 -18.26
C LEU A 317 15.17 -11.61 -17.61
N ARG A 318 14.17 -12.28 -18.17
CA ARG A 318 12.82 -12.35 -17.61
C ARG A 318 12.52 -13.79 -17.24
N ALA A 319 12.17 -14.04 -15.98
CA ALA A 319 11.78 -15.36 -15.50
C ALA A 319 10.41 -15.30 -14.82
N GLU A 320 9.52 -16.22 -15.18
CA GLU A 320 8.26 -16.40 -14.46
C GLU A 320 8.54 -17.23 -13.20
N VAL A 321 8.49 -16.59 -12.02
CA VAL A 321 8.75 -17.27 -10.74
C VAL A 321 7.57 -18.14 -10.33
N PHE A 322 6.35 -17.73 -10.66
CA PHE A 322 5.13 -18.51 -10.45
C PHE A 322 4.34 -18.54 -11.75
N THR A 323 4.25 -19.71 -12.38
CA THR A 323 3.40 -19.92 -13.56
C THR A 323 1.95 -20.02 -13.12
N PRO A 324 1.05 -19.11 -13.55
CA PRO A 324 -0.34 -19.16 -13.15
C PRO A 324 -1.09 -20.30 -13.89
N SER A 325 -1.57 -21.32 -13.19
CA SER A 325 -2.33 -22.44 -13.79
C SER A 325 -3.78 -22.10 -14.21
N GLY A 326 -4.14 -20.81 -14.25
CA GLY A 326 -5.49 -20.34 -14.61
C GLY A 326 -5.58 -18.87 -15.07
N GLY A 327 -4.51 -18.32 -15.65
CA GLY A 327 -4.49 -16.92 -16.14
C GLY A 327 -4.25 -15.84 -15.06
N GLY A 328 -3.99 -16.26 -13.81
CA GLY A 328 -3.46 -15.41 -12.73
C GLY A 328 -4.40 -14.27 -12.30
N ALA A 329 -3.83 -13.16 -11.82
CA ALA A 329 -4.64 -12.01 -11.40
C ALA A 329 -5.47 -11.41 -12.55
N ALA A 330 -5.01 -11.50 -13.80
CA ALA A 330 -5.73 -10.97 -14.95
C ALA A 330 -7.08 -11.70 -15.16
N ALA A 331 -7.06 -13.03 -15.18
CA ALA A 331 -8.28 -13.83 -15.31
C ALA A 331 -9.23 -13.61 -14.13
N MET A 332 -8.70 -13.55 -12.90
CA MET A 332 -9.51 -13.27 -11.71
C MET A 332 -10.15 -11.87 -11.77
N CYS A 333 -9.40 -10.85 -12.17
CA CYS A 333 -9.93 -9.49 -12.33
C CYS A 333 -11.08 -9.47 -13.33
N SER A 334 -10.91 -10.12 -14.49
CA SER A 334 -11.97 -10.24 -15.49
C SER A 334 -13.22 -10.94 -14.94
N GLN A 335 -13.05 -12.01 -14.16
CA GLN A 335 -14.17 -12.74 -13.56
C GLN A 335 -14.91 -11.95 -12.48
N LEU A 336 -14.19 -11.14 -11.70
CA LEU A 336 -14.76 -10.35 -10.62
C LEU A 336 -15.27 -8.98 -11.06
N GLY A 337 -15.05 -8.61 -12.33
CA GLY A 337 -15.36 -7.28 -12.86
C GLY A 337 -14.47 -6.21 -12.24
N LEU A 338 -13.18 -6.49 -12.05
CA LEU A 338 -12.17 -5.59 -11.50
C LEU A 338 -11.14 -5.22 -12.55
N THR A 339 -10.44 -4.11 -12.34
CA THR A 339 -9.30 -3.71 -13.18
C THR A 339 -8.01 -4.31 -12.63
N LEU A 340 -7.20 -4.96 -13.48
CA LEU A 340 -5.80 -5.21 -13.17
C LEU A 340 -5.02 -3.92 -13.43
N LEU A 341 -4.54 -3.28 -12.36
CA LEU A 341 -3.82 -1.99 -12.45
C LEU A 341 -2.42 -2.18 -13.03
N GLY A 342 -1.80 -3.32 -12.75
CA GLY A 342 -0.52 -3.71 -13.31
C GLY A 342 0.17 -4.82 -12.55
N ARG A 343 1.38 -5.14 -12.99
CA ARG A 343 2.23 -6.23 -12.48
C ARG A 343 3.58 -5.66 -12.09
N VAL A 344 3.95 -5.72 -10.81
CA VAL A 344 5.27 -5.28 -10.32
C VAL A 344 6.19 -6.52 -10.29
N PRO A 345 7.29 -6.57 -11.04
CA PRO A 345 8.22 -7.69 -10.98
C PRO A 345 8.99 -7.72 -9.65
N LEU A 346 9.63 -8.85 -9.34
CA LEU A 346 10.70 -8.89 -8.35
C LEU A 346 11.86 -8.07 -8.89
N ASP A 347 12.03 -6.87 -8.34
CA ASP A 347 13.11 -5.97 -8.66
C ASP A 347 14.01 -5.77 -7.42
N PRO A 348 15.27 -6.21 -7.46
CA PRO A 348 16.22 -5.96 -6.38
C PRO A 348 16.41 -4.48 -6.06
N GLN A 349 16.24 -3.59 -7.03
CA GLN A 349 16.35 -2.14 -6.81
C GLN A 349 15.20 -1.62 -5.94
N LEU A 350 13.98 -2.14 -6.15
CA LEU A 350 12.82 -1.84 -5.31
C LEU A 350 13.05 -2.30 -3.87
N GLY A 351 13.63 -3.50 -3.70
CA GLY A 351 14.03 -4.02 -2.40
C GLY A 351 15.07 -3.13 -1.72
N ARG A 352 16.16 -2.82 -2.43
CA ARG A 352 17.24 -1.96 -1.90
C ARG A 352 16.74 -0.55 -1.56
N ALA A 353 15.94 0.07 -2.41
CA ALA A 353 15.39 1.40 -2.14
C ALA A 353 14.53 1.39 -0.87
N ALA A 354 13.72 0.35 -0.66
CA ALA A 354 12.96 0.18 0.58
C ALA A 354 13.85 -0.10 1.81
N GLU A 355 14.98 -0.80 1.65
CA GLU A 355 15.94 -1.04 2.74
C GLU A 355 16.76 0.22 3.08
N GLU A 356 17.08 1.03 2.07
CA GLU A 356 17.84 2.29 2.15
C GLU A 356 16.94 3.49 2.48
N GLY A 357 15.62 3.27 2.60
CA GLY A 357 14.68 4.31 2.98
C GLY A 357 14.46 5.40 1.93
N ARG A 358 14.55 5.07 0.65
CA ARG A 358 14.51 6.04 -0.45
C ARG A 358 13.51 5.67 -1.56
N SER A 359 13.17 6.68 -2.34
CA SER A 359 12.37 6.51 -3.55
C SER A 359 13.15 5.77 -4.63
N VAL A 360 12.49 4.87 -5.36
CA VAL A 360 13.08 4.30 -6.60
C VAL A 360 13.09 5.30 -7.75
N PHE A 361 12.40 6.43 -7.61
CA PHE A 361 12.34 7.48 -8.63
C PHE A 361 13.48 8.49 -8.51
N ASP A 362 14.20 8.48 -7.39
CA ASP A 362 15.35 9.35 -7.19
C ASP A 362 16.54 8.73 -7.92
N ALA A 363 17.09 9.46 -8.89
CA ALA A 363 18.33 9.06 -9.54
C ALA A 363 19.40 8.83 -8.46
N ALA A 364 20.15 7.72 -8.56
CA ALA A 364 21.24 7.40 -7.65
C ALA A 364 22.10 8.66 -7.39
N PRO A 365 22.51 8.90 -6.13
CA PRO A 365 23.17 10.16 -5.77
C PRO A 365 24.38 10.38 -6.67
N GLN A 366 24.30 11.39 -7.53
CA GLN A 366 25.48 11.95 -8.16
C GLN A 366 26.39 12.41 -7.02
N GLN A 367 27.54 11.76 -6.89
CA GLN A 367 28.58 12.16 -5.94
C GLN A 367 28.77 13.68 -6.08
N GLN A 368 28.35 14.42 -5.06
CA GLN A 368 28.54 15.86 -4.99
C GLN A 368 30.05 16.11 -5.05
N GLN A 369 30.52 16.57 -6.22
CA GLN A 369 31.84 17.17 -6.33
C GLN A 369 31.79 18.46 -5.51
N ASN A 370 32.46 18.39 -4.36
CA ASN A 370 32.77 19.53 -3.52
C ASN A 370 33.30 20.72 -4.34
N GLY A 371 32.75 21.89 -4.05
CA GLY A 371 33.47 23.15 -4.21
C GLY A 371 32.82 24.15 -5.18
N GLN A 372 31.95 25.02 -4.67
CA GLN A 372 32.32 26.39 -4.32
C GLN A 372 31.07 27.18 -3.93
N GLN A 373 31.15 27.80 -2.76
CA GLN A 373 30.23 28.83 -2.30
C GLN A 373 30.19 29.97 -3.32
N GLN A 374 28.99 30.39 -3.71
CA GLN A 374 28.70 31.76 -4.08
C GLN A 374 27.30 32.12 -3.59
N GLN A 375 27.30 33.05 -2.64
CA GLN A 375 26.14 33.83 -2.23
C GLN A 375 25.56 34.53 -3.45
N ASP A 376 24.23 34.60 -3.57
CA ASP A 376 23.53 35.82 -3.95
C ASP A 376 22.00 35.64 -3.87
N GLY A 377 21.36 36.62 -3.22
CA GLY A 377 20.16 37.23 -3.79
C GLY A 377 18.80 36.62 -3.48
N GLU A 378 18.27 36.98 -2.32
CA GLU A 378 16.86 37.04 -1.98
C GLU A 378 16.01 37.69 -3.10
N GLN A 379 14.99 37.00 -3.63
CA GLN A 379 13.83 37.62 -4.28
C GLN A 379 12.62 36.68 -4.29
N ASN A 380 11.74 36.93 -3.31
CA ASN A 380 10.39 36.38 -3.18
C ASN A 380 9.48 36.89 -4.31
N GLY A 381 8.79 35.97 -4.98
CA GLY A 381 7.66 36.26 -5.86
C GLY A 381 6.69 35.07 -5.91
N PRO A 382 5.37 35.27 -5.79
CA PRO A 382 4.42 34.16 -5.71
C PRO A 382 4.29 33.51 -7.08
N ARG A 383 4.73 32.24 -7.21
CA ARG A 383 4.48 31.45 -8.41
C ARG A 383 3.03 30.99 -8.40
N GLY A 384 2.22 31.61 -9.25
CA GLY A 384 0.81 31.32 -9.42
C GLY A 384 0.56 29.84 -9.70
N GLY A 385 -0.32 29.25 -8.90
CA GLY A 385 -0.76 27.87 -9.06
C GLY A 385 -1.50 27.69 -10.38
N ALA A 386 -0.94 26.85 -11.26
CA ALA A 386 -1.73 26.22 -12.30
C ALA A 386 -2.68 25.22 -11.62
N ALA A 387 -3.99 25.41 -11.80
CA ALA A 387 -5.02 24.53 -11.28
C ALA A 387 -4.83 23.11 -11.89
N ALA A 388 -4.14 22.23 -11.15
CA ALA A 388 -4.00 20.83 -11.52
C ALA A 388 -5.36 20.14 -11.30
N SER A 389 -6.02 19.80 -12.40
CA SER A 389 -7.26 19.03 -12.43
C SER A 389 -7.17 17.75 -11.59
N THR A 390 -8.27 17.42 -10.91
CA THR A 390 -8.48 16.19 -10.12
C THR A 390 -8.03 14.95 -10.90
N PRO A 391 -7.11 14.13 -10.40
CA PRO A 391 -6.65 12.95 -11.13
C PRO A 391 -7.76 11.89 -11.16
N SER A 392 -8.10 11.38 -12.35
CA SER A 392 -9.05 10.28 -12.53
C SER A 392 -8.41 8.93 -12.17
N ALA A 393 -9.19 7.84 -12.14
CA ALA A 393 -8.67 6.46 -12.02
C ALA A 393 -7.52 6.18 -13.00
N ALA A 394 -7.52 6.84 -14.17
CA ALA A 394 -6.47 6.75 -15.17
C ALA A 394 -5.13 7.37 -14.72
N ALA A 395 -5.15 8.40 -13.87
CA ALA A 395 -3.93 9.02 -13.35
C ALA A 395 -3.25 8.16 -12.27
N LEU A 396 -4.03 7.52 -11.38
CA LEU A 396 -3.46 6.54 -10.44
C LEU A 396 -2.93 5.32 -11.20
N GLN A 397 -3.63 4.87 -12.24
CA GLN A 397 -3.12 3.84 -13.15
C GLN A 397 -1.84 4.29 -13.87
N ALA A 398 -1.73 5.54 -14.29
CA ALA A 398 -0.51 6.07 -14.90
C ALA A 398 0.65 6.15 -13.91
N ILE A 399 0.38 6.50 -12.65
CA ILE A 399 1.38 6.51 -11.57
C ILE A 399 1.83 5.08 -11.24
N VAL A 400 0.90 4.13 -11.12
CA VAL A 400 1.23 2.70 -10.98
C VAL A 400 2.05 2.24 -12.17
N ARG A 401 1.66 2.57 -13.41
CA ARG A 401 2.46 2.26 -14.61
C ARG A 401 3.84 2.93 -14.59
N ARG A 402 4.00 4.08 -13.94
CA ARG A 402 5.31 4.73 -13.77
C ARG A 402 6.17 4.02 -12.74
N ILE A 403 5.60 3.53 -11.62
CA ILE A 403 6.26 2.58 -10.71
C ILE A 403 6.74 1.35 -11.50
N LEU A 404 5.91 0.88 -12.45
CA LEU A 404 6.27 -0.24 -13.32
C LEU A 404 7.36 0.11 -14.35
N ALA A 405 7.38 1.33 -14.87
CA ALA A 405 8.30 1.75 -15.93
C ALA A 405 9.73 2.01 -15.43
N VAL A 406 9.92 2.38 -14.16
CA VAL A 406 11.26 2.50 -13.55
C VAL A 406 11.99 1.15 -13.56
N THR A 407 11.26 0.05 -13.39
CA THR A 407 11.84 -1.31 -13.49
C THR A 407 12.29 -1.67 -14.92
N GLU A 408 11.86 -0.92 -15.94
CA GLU A 408 12.26 -1.11 -17.34
C GLU A 408 13.30 -0.08 -17.85
N ALA A 409 13.33 1.14 -17.28
CA ALA A 409 14.10 2.27 -17.81
C ALA A 409 15.54 2.40 -17.27
N ASP A 410 15.82 2.00 -16.03
CA ASP A 410 17.15 2.22 -15.41
C ASP A 410 18.21 1.15 -15.74
N ALA A 411 17.89 0.20 -16.61
CA ALA A 411 18.89 -0.66 -17.25
C ALA A 411 19.63 0.03 -18.42
N GLY A 412 19.31 1.29 -18.76
CA GLY A 412 19.80 1.99 -19.94
C GLY A 412 20.64 3.25 -19.70
N ALA A 413 20.88 3.69 -18.46
CA ALA A 413 21.53 4.97 -18.20
C ALA A 413 23.07 4.86 -18.09
N SER A 414 23.74 4.63 -19.23
CA SER A 414 24.99 5.33 -19.53
C SER A 414 24.94 5.85 -20.97
N GLY A 415 24.45 7.09 -21.14
CA GLY A 415 24.73 7.88 -22.33
C GLY A 415 23.54 8.29 -23.19
N ALA A 416 23.36 9.61 -23.25
CA ALA A 416 22.81 10.39 -24.36
C ALA A 416 21.28 10.56 -24.51
N ALA A 417 20.87 11.80 -24.20
CA ALA A 417 20.01 12.69 -24.98
C ALA A 417 18.58 12.23 -25.32
N GLY A 418 17.62 13.00 -24.82
CA GLY A 418 16.20 12.76 -25.01
C GLY A 418 15.69 12.85 -26.44
N ARG A 419 14.46 12.35 -26.60
CA ARG A 419 13.44 12.90 -27.51
C ARG A 419 12.08 12.32 -27.15
N ALA A 420 11.11 13.22 -27.11
CA ALA A 420 9.68 12.93 -27.09
C ALA A 420 9.21 12.34 -28.44
N ALA A 421 8.19 11.49 -28.38
CA ALA A 421 7.12 11.18 -29.36
C ALA A 421 6.42 9.91 -28.83
N MET A 422 5.12 9.80 -28.49
CA MET A 422 3.89 10.24 -29.16
C MET A 422 3.88 9.87 -30.65
N ASP A 423 3.41 8.67 -31.01
CA ASP A 423 2.06 8.48 -31.57
C ASP A 423 1.72 7.02 -31.93
N VAL A 424 0.44 6.72 -31.67
CA VAL A 424 -0.54 5.84 -32.31
C VAL A 424 -0.10 4.89 -33.45
N ALA A 425 -0.39 3.60 -33.25
CA ALA A 425 -1.13 2.74 -34.19
C ALA A 425 -1.88 1.65 -33.41
#